data_AF-A0A920H579-F1
#
_entry.id   AF-A0A920H579-F1
#
_cell.length_a   1.000
_cell.length_b   1.000
_cell.length_c   1.000
_cell.angle_alpha   90.00
_cell.angle_beta   90.00
_cell.angle_gamma   90.00
#
_symmetry.space_group_name_H-M   'P 1'
#
loop_
_entity.id
_entity.type
_entity.pdbx_description
1 polymer ?
#
loop_
_entity_poly.entity_id
_entity_poly.type
_entity_poly.pdbx_seq_one_letter_code
_entity_poly.pdbx_strand_id
1 'polypeptide(L)'
;MFKYKIHKLHLRYHITYHIMKKSNLPQTKTYKPIPASGSVDWVIWAAWADRVTFEDIYKETGLHEKDVIKLMRKNLKKTSFKLWRKRVHTKSIKNGKKFLHERKKLNRFQKII
;
A
#
# COMPACT_ATOMS: atom_id res chain seq x y z
N MET A 1 37.23 51.96 -5.37
CA MET A 1 36.84 51.15 -4.18
C MET A 1 35.75 50.14 -4.55
N PHE A 2 36.02 49.23 -5.51
CA PHE A 2 35.02 48.33 -6.14
C PHE A 2 35.20 46.83 -5.80
N LYS A 3 36.01 46.48 -4.79
CA LYS A 3 36.35 45.06 -4.50
C LYS A 3 35.39 44.33 -3.54
N TYR A 4 34.44 45.01 -2.88
CA TYR A 4 33.59 44.39 -1.85
C TYR A 4 32.18 43.97 -2.31
N LYS A 5 31.76 44.36 -3.51
CA LYS A 5 30.38 44.11 -3.99
C LYS A 5 30.20 42.77 -4.70
N ILE A 6 31.27 42.23 -5.31
CA ILE A 6 31.20 40.97 -6.06
C ILE A 6 31.21 39.74 -5.14
N HIS A 7 31.97 39.77 -4.03
CA HIS A 7 32.05 38.64 -3.08
C HIS A 7 30.72 38.34 -2.36
N LYS A 8 29.91 39.37 -2.08
CA LYS A 8 28.64 39.23 -1.35
C LYS A 8 27.52 38.64 -2.21
N LEU A 9 27.55 38.84 -3.52
CA LEU A 9 26.61 38.17 -4.44
C LEU A 9 26.94 36.68 -4.56
N HIS A 10 28.22 36.31 -4.69
CA HIS A 10 28.61 34.90 -4.87
C HIS A 10 28.28 34.03 -3.65
N LEU A 11 28.48 34.54 -2.42
CA LEU A 11 28.04 33.86 -1.19
C LEU A 11 26.51 33.72 -1.11
N ARG A 12 25.77 34.76 -1.51
CA ARG A 12 24.30 34.77 -1.48
C ARG A 12 23.71 33.77 -2.47
N TYR A 13 24.29 33.66 -3.68
CA TYR A 13 23.92 32.61 -4.63
C TYR A 13 24.15 31.21 -4.03
N HIS A 14 25.34 30.90 -3.50
CA HIS A 14 25.66 29.57 -2.96
C HIS A 14 24.75 29.13 -1.80
N ILE A 15 24.40 30.05 -0.90
CA ILE A 15 23.46 29.80 0.22
C ILE A 15 22.04 29.51 -0.30
N THR A 16 21.56 30.28 -1.29
CA THR A 16 20.22 30.06 -1.86
C THR A 16 20.10 28.77 -2.68
N TYR A 17 21.15 28.37 -3.41
CA TYR A 17 21.15 27.11 -4.17
C TYR A 17 21.12 25.87 -3.26
N HIS A 18 21.77 25.91 -2.09
CA HIS A 18 21.80 24.77 -1.17
C HIS A 18 20.43 24.53 -0.49
N ILE A 19 19.62 25.58 -0.33
CA ILE A 19 18.26 25.52 0.24
C ILE A 19 17.23 25.03 -0.81
N MET A 20 17.50 25.18 -2.11
CA MET A 20 16.57 24.84 -3.20
C MET A 20 16.64 23.41 -3.73
N LYS A 21 17.50 22.52 -3.18
CA LYS A 21 17.42 21.09 -3.53
C LYS A 21 16.16 20.47 -2.91
N LYS A 22 15.12 20.40 -3.75
CA LYS A 22 13.90 19.60 -3.58
C LYS A 22 14.28 18.24 -2.94
N SER A 23 13.63 17.91 -1.83
CA SER A 23 13.85 16.72 -0.99
C SER A 23 14.53 15.53 -1.68
N ASN A 24 15.62 14.98 -1.10
CA ASN A 24 16.23 13.71 -1.52
C ASN A 24 15.32 12.47 -1.30
N LEU A 25 14.05 12.68 -0.93
CA LEU A 25 13.07 11.62 -0.81
C LEU A 25 12.66 11.16 -2.21
N PRO A 26 12.61 9.85 -2.48
CA PRO A 26 12.08 9.35 -3.74
C PRO A 26 10.61 9.78 -3.87
N GLN A 27 10.34 10.71 -4.79
CA GLN A 27 8.98 11.10 -5.13
C GLN A 27 8.37 10.00 -6.02
N THR A 28 7.33 9.33 -5.53
CA THR A 28 6.57 8.39 -6.35
C THR A 28 5.84 9.17 -7.43
N LYS A 29 6.06 8.83 -8.70
CA LYS A 29 5.46 9.52 -9.86
C LYS A 29 3.92 9.43 -9.90
N THR A 30 3.30 8.53 -9.13
CA THR A 30 1.88 8.22 -9.25
C THR A 30 1.19 8.16 -7.90
N TYR A 31 0.32 9.14 -7.65
CA TYR A 31 -0.73 9.02 -6.65
C TYR A 31 -1.96 8.40 -7.32
N LYS A 32 -2.43 7.25 -6.83
CA LYS A 32 -3.72 6.68 -7.24
C LYS A 32 -4.74 6.96 -6.13
N PRO A 33 -5.77 7.78 -6.39
CA PRO A 33 -6.81 8.04 -5.41
C PRO A 33 -7.59 6.77 -5.11
N ILE A 34 -8.25 6.74 -3.95
CA ILE A 34 -9.15 5.66 -3.58
C ILE A 34 -10.34 5.70 -4.56
N PRO A 35 -10.69 4.58 -5.21
CA PRO A 35 -11.81 4.53 -6.14
C PRO A 35 -13.15 4.71 -5.42
N ALA A 36 -14.17 5.14 -6.16
CA ALA A 36 -15.53 5.31 -5.64
C ALA A 36 -16.10 3.97 -5.14
N SER A 37 -16.80 4.00 -4.00
CA SER A 37 -17.37 2.79 -3.40
C SER A 37 -18.35 2.09 -4.35
N GLY A 38 -18.40 0.76 -4.29
CA GLY A 38 -19.28 -0.06 -5.14
C GLY A 38 -18.81 -0.29 -6.58
N SER A 39 -17.74 0.37 -7.02
CA SER A 39 -17.18 0.16 -8.37
C SER A 39 -16.32 -1.11 -8.48
N VAL A 40 -16.12 -1.61 -9.71
CA VAL A 40 -15.20 -2.74 -9.99
C VAL A 40 -13.77 -2.40 -9.54
N ASP A 41 -13.34 -1.16 -9.75
CA ASP A 41 -12.03 -0.68 -9.31
C ASP A 41 -11.90 -0.69 -7.79
N TRP A 42 -12.98 -0.37 -7.08
CA TRP A 42 -13.03 -0.50 -5.62
C TRP A 42 -12.93 -1.95 -5.17
N VAL A 43 -13.63 -2.89 -5.82
CA VAL A 43 -13.50 -4.32 -5.49
C VAL A 43 -12.07 -4.80 -5.70
N ILE A 44 -11.41 -4.38 -6.78
CA ILE A 44 -10.00 -4.72 -7.04
C ILE A 44 -9.09 -4.10 -5.97
N TRP A 45 -9.29 -2.82 -5.63
CA TRP A 45 -8.55 -2.12 -4.60
C TRP A 45 -8.71 -2.79 -3.23
N ALA A 46 -9.94 -3.06 -2.81
CA ALA A 46 -10.29 -3.72 -1.56
C ALA A 46 -9.76 -5.17 -1.51
N ALA A 47 -9.81 -5.90 -2.62
CA ALA A 47 -9.29 -7.26 -2.70
C ALA A 47 -7.77 -7.32 -2.51
N TRP A 48 -7.03 -6.29 -2.93
CA TRP A 48 -5.58 -6.16 -2.71
C TRP A 48 -5.21 -5.59 -1.34
N ALA A 49 -6.08 -4.78 -0.72
CA ALA A 49 -5.85 -4.23 0.60
C ALA A 49 -5.80 -5.33 1.66
N ASP A 50 -4.71 -5.42 2.42
CA ASP A 50 -4.51 -6.47 3.42
C ASP A 50 -5.46 -6.34 4.63
N ARG A 51 -6.02 -5.15 4.85
CA ARG A 51 -6.93 -4.83 5.97
C ARG A 51 -8.43 -4.95 5.63
N VAL A 52 -8.78 -5.38 4.42
CA VAL A 52 -10.19 -5.53 4.01
C VAL A 52 -10.52 -7.00 3.84
N THR A 53 -11.53 -7.48 4.57
CA THR A 53 -11.97 -8.89 4.52
C THR A 53 -12.95 -9.12 3.36
N PHE A 54 -13.21 -10.38 3.02
CA PHE A 54 -14.23 -10.70 2.01
C PHE A 54 -15.64 -10.38 2.51
N GLU A 55 -15.88 -10.48 3.83
CA GLU A 55 -17.12 -10.03 4.45
C GLU A 55 -17.33 -8.52 4.30
N ASP A 56 -16.28 -7.70 4.43
CA ASP A 56 -16.41 -6.24 4.24
C ASP A 56 -16.73 -5.89 2.79
N ILE A 57 -16.10 -6.59 1.84
CA ILE A 57 -16.41 -6.44 0.41
C ILE A 57 -17.87 -6.88 0.13
N TYR A 58 -18.32 -7.96 0.75
CA TYR A 58 -19.70 -8.43 0.64
C TYR A 58 -20.70 -7.41 1.20
N LYS A 59 -20.41 -6.78 2.35
CA LYS A 59 -21.29 -5.75 2.92
C LYS A 59 -21.47 -4.54 2.00
N GLU A 60 -20.39 -4.12 1.34
CA GLU A 60 -20.41 -2.93 0.48
C GLU A 60 -20.97 -3.21 -0.92
N THR A 61 -20.72 -4.41 -1.47
CA THR A 61 -21.00 -4.72 -2.89
C THR A 61 -21.96 -5.88 -3.12
N GLY A 62 -22.29 -6.65 -2.08
CA GLY A 62 -23.06 -7.89 -2.18
C GLY A 62 -22.29 -9.06 -2.81
N LEU A 63 -21.01 -8.90 -3.16
CA LEU A 63 -20.22 -9.94 -3.83
C LEU A 63 -19.62 -10.93 -2.83
N HIS A 64 -19.92 -12.21 -3.03
CA HIS A 64 -19.26 -13.28 -2.28
C HIS A 64 -17.81 -13.49 -2.73
N GLU A 65 -17.01 -14.15 -1.90
CA GLU A 65 -15.60 -14.46 -2.19
C GLU A 65 -15.42 -15.09 -3.59
N LYS A 66 -16.30 -16.03 -3.97
CA LYS A 66 -16.23 -16.70 -5.28
C LYS A 66 -16.35 -15.71 -6.43
N ASP A 67 -17.21 -14.70 -6.31
CA ASP A 67 -17.45 -13.73 -7.36
C ASP A 67 -16.35 -12.67 -7.41
N VAL A 68 -15.80 -12.29 -6.25
CA VAL A 68 -14.57 -11.48 -6.18
C VAL A 68 -13.40 -12.21 -6.84
N ILE A 69 -13.23 -13.51 -6.62
CA ILE A 69 -12.17 -14.31 -7.26
C ILE A 69 -12.36 -14.34 -8.78
N LYS A 70 -13.59 -14.56 -9.27
CA LYS A 70 -13.89 -14.53 -10.72
C LYS A 70 -13.59 -13.16 -11.32
N LEU A 71 -14.02 -12.08 -10.65
CA LEU A 71 -13.79 -10.70 -11.07
C LEU A 71 -12.29 -10.39 -11.13
N MET A 72 -11.53 -10.75 -10.10
CA MET A 72 -10.08 -10.58 -10.05
C MET A 72 -9.38 -11.38 -11.15
N ARG A 73 -9.85 -12.59 -11.46
CA ARG A 73 -9.30 -13.42 -12.54
C ARG A 73 -9.56 -12.83 -13.93
N LYS A 74 -10.69 -12.15 -14.13
CA LYS A 74 -11.02 -11.47 -15.39
C LYS A 74 -10.22 -10.19 -15.59
N ASN A 75 -9.98 -9.43 -14.51
CA ASN A 75 -9.38 -8.09 -14.60
C ASN A 75 -7.85 -8.07 -14.46
N LEU A 76 -7.24 -9.06 -13.82
CA LEU A 76 -5.79 -9.09 -13.61
C LEU A 76 -5.06 -9.97 -14.61
N LYS A 77 -3.81 -9.58 -14.92
CA LYS A 77 -2.86 -10.45 -15.62
C LYS A 77 -2.64 -11.74 -14.83
N LYS A 78 -2.43 -12.86 -15.53
CA LYS A 78 -2.25 -14.20 -14.93
C LYS A 78 -1.18 -14.25 -13.85
N THR A 79 -0.05 -13.56 -14.04
CA THR A 79 1.04 -13.47 -13.06
C THR A 79 0.64 -12.70 -11.80
N SER A 80 0.01 -11.54 -11.96
CA SER A 80 -0.54 -10.74 -10.85
C SER A 80 -1.60 -11.50 -10.06
N PHE A 81 -2.50 -12.21 -10.74
CA PHE A 81 -3.52 -13.03 -10.09
C PHE A 81 -2.91 -14.17 -9.27
N LYS A 82 -1.89 -14.88 -9.80
CA LYS A 82 -1.16 -15.92 -9.05
C LYS A 82 -0.53 -15.34 -7.78
N LEU A 83 0.11 -14.17 -7.86
CA LEU A 83 0.71 -13.49 -6.71
C LEU A 83 -0.35 -13.10 -5.66
N TRP A 84 -1.48 -12.55 -6.10
CA TRP A 84 -2.60 -12.24 -5.23
C TRP A 84 -3.13 -13.48 -4.52
N ARG A 85 -3.36 -14.59 -5.24
CA ARG A 85 -3.81 -15.86 -4.65
C ARG A 85 -2.83 -16.41 -3.62
N LYS A 86 -1.53 -16.36 -3.92
CA LYS A 86 -0.49 -16.74 -2.96
C LYS A 86 -0.59 -15.89 -1.69
N ARG A 87 -0.74 -14.56 -1.82
CA ARG A 87 -0.86 -13.64 -0.68
C ARG A 87 -2.11 -13.89 0.16
N VAL A 88 -3.28 -14.03 -0.47
CA VAL A 88 -4.55 -14.33 0.22
C VAL A 88 -4.44 -15.62 1.04
N HIS A 89 -3.70 -16.62 0.56
CA HIS A 89 -3.52 -17.89 1.27
C HIS A 89 -2.40 -17.89 2.33
N THR A 90 -1.31 -17.13 2.15
CA THR A 90 -0.12 -17.22 3.03
C THR A 90 0.05 -16.09 4.05
N LYS A 91 -0.31 -14.84 3.74
CA LYS A 91 0.06 -13.65 4.56
C LYS A 91 -1.14 -12.75 4.90
N SER A 92 -2.35 -13.31 4.97
CA SER A 92 -3.55 -12.48 5.06
C SER A 92 -4.27 -12.62 6.40
N ILE A 93 -4.51 -11.49 7.07
CA ILE A 93 -5.43 -11.34 8.22
C ILE A 93 -6.88 -11.65 7.78
N LYS A 94 -7.14 -11.70 6.46
CA LYS A 94 -8.44 -12.05 5.87
C LYS A 94 -8.99 -13.40 6.33
N ASN A 95 -8.14 -14.32 6.79
CA ASN A 95 -8.57 -15.55 7.46
C ASN A 95 -8.51 -15.37 8.99
N GLY A 96 -9.43 -14.59 9.55
CA GLY A 96 -9.41 -14.20 10.98
C GLY A 96 -9.24 -15.37 11.95
N LYS A 97 -9.84 -16.53 11.66
CA LYS A 97 -9.71 -17.75 12.49
C LYS A 97 -8.29 -18.34 12.50
N LYS A 98 -7.61 -18.37 11.35
CA LYS A 98 -6.21 -18.86 11.26
C LYS A 98 -5.24 -17.91 11.94
N PHE A 99 -5.47 -16.59 11.82
CA PHE A 99 -4.66 -15.58 12.47
C PHE A 99 -4.73 -15.65 14.00
N LEU A 100 -5.93 -15.84 14.58
CA LEU A 100 -6.12 -16.03 16.01
C LEU A 100 -5.44 -17.31 16.53
N HIS A 101 -5.49 -18.40 15.76
CA HIS A 101 -4.85 -19.67 16.12
C HIS A 101 -3.32 -19.54 16.22
N GLU A 102 -2.68 -18.91 15.24
CA GLU A 102 -1.23 -18.72 15.23
C GLU A 102 -0.75 -17.79 16.36
N ARG A 103 -1.50 -16.72 16.68
CA ARG A 103 -1.19 -15.88 17.86
C ARG A 103 -1.31 -16.63 19.18
N LYS A 104 -2.32 -17.49 19.34
CA LYS A 104 -2.48 -18.32 20.54
C LYS A 104 -1.30 -19.29 20.74
N LYS A 105 -0.72 -19.83 19.67
CA LYS A 105 0.50 -20.66 19.75
C LYS A 105 1.70 -19.87 20.23
N LEU A 106 1.95 -18.69 19.65
CA LEU A 106 3.08 -17.83 20.03
C LEU A 106 3.01 -17.41 21.51
N ASN A 107 1.83 -17.03 22.00
CA ASN A 107 1.63 -16.67 23.41
C ASN A 107 1.81 -17.86 24.37
N ARG A 108 1.58 -19.10 23.92
CA ARG A 108 1.77 -20.30 24.74
C ARG A 108 3.26 -20.64 24.88
N PHE A 109 4.08 -20.37 23.86
CA PHE A 109 5.53 -20.56 23.90
C PHE A 109 6.25 -19.54 24.79
N GLN A 110 5.80 -18.27 24.81
CA GLN A 110 6.38 -17.24 25.68
C GLN A 110 6.10 -17.42 27.18
N LYS A 111 5.16 -18.31 27.55
CA LYS A 111 4.77 -18.56 28.95
C LYS A 111 5.53 -19.73 29.59
N ILE A 112 6.34 -20.43 28.81
CA ILE A 112 7.12 -21.62 29.22
C ILE A 112 8.61 -21.26 29.43
N ILE A 113 9.03 -20.07 28.99
CA ILE A 113 10.33 -19.45 29.25
C ILE A 113 10.15 -18.48 30.42
#